data_AF-A0A9W7CWU1-F1
#
_entry.id   AF-A0A9W7CWU1-F1
#
_cell.length_a   1.000
_cell.length_b   1.000
_cell.length_c   1.000
_cell.angle_alpha   90.00
_cell.angle_beta   90.00
_cell.angle_gamma   90.00
#
_symmetry.space_group_name_H-M   'P 1'
#
loop_
_entity.id
_entity.type
_entity.pdbx_description
1 polymer ?
#
loop_
_entity_poly.entity_id
_entity_poly.type
_entity_poly.pdbx_seq_one_letter_code
_entity_poly.pdbx_strand_id
1 'polypeptide(L)'
;MIACPAYQDAQKEACECVPTENAAAATRERLEYFLEENGASEEELSDEAIDSLLKKYKGQEPTMFLRLLKKYPKALKVDPQKSNFMDDILKSADAELGPNKGKKSKKNRKPVQKDVPVDEHEEL
;
A
#
# COMPACT_ATOMS: atom_id res chain seq x y z
N MET A 1 -14.84 19.48 7.86
CA MET A 1 -14.19 18.23 8.31
C MET A 1 -12.69 18.50 8.29
N ILE A 2 -12.04 18.51 9.45
CA ILE A 2 -10.59 18.74 9.53
C ILE A 2 -9.94 17.41 9.17
N ALA A 3 -9.51 17.27 7.91
CA ALA A 3 -8.64 16.16 7.54
C ALA A 3 -7.32 16.34 8.31
N CYS A 4 -6.80 15.26 8.88
CA CYS A 4 -5.49 15.27 9.54
C CYS A 4 -4.45 15.88 8.57
N PRO A 5 -3.75 16.97 8.93
CA PRO A 5 -2.79 17.61 8.05
C PRO A 5 -1.74 16.63 7.50
N ALA A 6 -1.29 15.69 8.33
CA ALA A 6 -0.36 14.64 7.91
C ALA A 6 -0.92 13.74 6.79
N TYR A 7 -2.23 13.49 6.76
CA TYR A 7 -2.87 12.74 5.68
C TYR A 7 -2.95 13.56 4.39
N GLN A 8 -3.24 14.86 4.48
CA GLN A 8 -3.27 15.74 3.32
C GLN A 8 -1.89 15.95 2.71
N ASP A 9 -0.85 16.08 3.53
CA ASP A 9 0.52 16.28 3.06
C ASP A 9 1.07 15.00 2.43
N ALA A 10 0.82 13.83 3.04
CA ALA A 10 1.16 12.55 2.43
C ALA A 10 0.41 12.32 1.11
N GLN A 11 -0.87 12.71 1.03
CA GLN A 11 -1.62 12.66 -0.22
C GLN A 11 -1.05 13.60 -1.28
N LYS A 12 -0.65 14.82 -0.93
CA LYS A 12 -0.02 15.75 -1.88
C LYS A 12 1.35 15.26 -2.36
N GLU A 13 2.14 14.64 -1.49
CA GLU A 13 3.42 14.04 -1.89
C GLU A 13 3.25 12.83 -2.81
N ALA A 14 2.21 12.01 -2.57
CA ALA A 14 2.05 10.72 -3.24
C ALA A 14 1.04 10.72 -4.40
N CYS A 15 0.18 11.73 -4.53
CA CYS A 15 -0.85 11.82 -5.55
C CYS A 15 -0.65 13.04 -6.44
N GLU A 16 -0.58 12.80 -7.75
CA GLU A 16 -0.64 13.84 -8.76
C GLU A 16 -2.10 14.09 -9.15
N CYS A 17 -2.53 15.35 -9.11
CA CYS A 17 -3.86 15.72 -9.54
C CYS A 17 -3.91 15.77 -11.07
N VAL A 18 -4.81 15.00 -11.67
CA VAL A 18 -4.99 14.92 -13.12
C VAL A 18 -6.39 15.45 -13.47
N PRO A 19 -6.57 16.17 -14.60
CA PRO A 19 -7.90 16.56 -15.05
C PRO A 19 -8.83 15.35 -15.21
N THR A 20 -10.12 15.54 -14.93
CA THR A 20 -11.12 14.46 -14.88
C THR A 20 -11.24 13.68 -16.17
N GLU A 21 -11.10 14.36 -17.31
CA GLU A 21 -11.11 13.81 -18.66
C GLU A 21 -9.94 12.85 -18.92
N ASN A 22 -8.83 13.01 -18.21
CA ASN A 22 -7.61 12.22 -18.35
C ASN A 22 -7.47 11.16 -17.23
N ALA A 23 -8.39 11.12 -16.26
CA ALA A 23 -8.29 10.24 -15.10
C ALA A 23 -8.21 8.75 -15.49
N ALA A 24 -8.96 8.34 -16.53
CA ALA A 24 -8.94 6.96 -17.02
C ALA A 24 -7.59 6.60 -17.66
N ALA A 25 -7.03 7.49 -18.48
CA ALA A 25 -5.73 7.29 -19.12
C ALA A 25 -4.61 7.22 -18.06
N ALA A 26 -4.58 8.18 -17.13
CA ALA A 26 -3.61 8.20 -16.04
C ALA A 26 -3.70 6.95 -15.14
N THR A 27 -4.91 6.42 -14.93
CA THR A 27 -5.09 5.16 -14.19
C THR A 27 -4.49 3.98 -14.95
N ARG A 28 -4.71 3.90 -16.27
CA ARG A 28 -4.14 2.84 -17.11
C ARG A 28 -2.61 2.89 -17.07
N GLU A 29 -2.01 4.05 -17.34
CA GLU A 29 -0.57 4.25 -17.32
C GLU A 29 0.03 3.86 -15.96
N ARG A 30 -0.64 4.24 -14.86
CA ARG A 30 -0.22 3.86 -13.51
C ARG A 30 -0.28 2.35 -13.27
N LEU A 31 -1.29 1.67 -13.82
CA LEU A 31 -1.46 0.23 -13.69
C LEU A 31 -0.38 -0.52 -14.49
N GLU A 32 -0.14 -0.12 -15.73
CA GLU A 32 0.93 -0.65 -16.59
C GLU A 32 2.29 -0.54 -15.88
N TYR A 33 2.65 0.68 -15.48
CA TYR A 33 3.88 0.94 -14.74
C TYR A 33 3.99 0.07 -13.47
N PHE A 34 2.90 -0.05 -12.71
CA PHE A 34 2.90 -0.87 -11.50
C PHE A 34 3.15 -2.35 -11.81
N LEU A 35 2.54 -2.91 -12.85
CA LEU A 35 2.69 -4.32 -13.21
C LEU A 35 4.10 -4.61 -13.73
N GLU A 36 4.65 -3.73 -14.58
CA GLU A 36 6.00 -3.85 -15.12
C GLU A 36 7.07 -3.84 -14.02
N GLU A 37 7.03 -2.83 -13.15
CA GLU A 37 8.02 -2.67 -12.07
C GLU A 37 7.99 -3.81 -11.04
N ASN A 38 6.86 -4.51 -10.94
CA ASN A 38 6.68 -5.61 -9.99
C ASN A 38 6.78 -7.00 -10.62
N GLY A 39 7.18 -7.08 -11.90
CA GLY A 39 7.46 -8.35 -12.58
C GLY A 39 6.21 -9.19 -12.84
N ALA A 40 5.11 -8.54 -13.22
CA ALA A 40 3.92 -9.21 -13.73
C ALA A 40 4.25 -10.08 -14.97
N SER A 41 3.45 -11.11 -15.22
CA SER A 41 3.63 -11.95 -16.41
C SER A 41 3.25 -11.21 -17.69
N GLU A 42 3.72 -11.67 -18.85
CA GLU A 42 3.33 -11.11 -20.15
C GLU A 42 1.81 -11.19 -20.39
N GLU A 43 1.15 -12.22 -19.85
CA GLU A 43 -0.31 -12.35 -19.91
C GLU A 43 -1.03 -11.24 -19.13
N GLU A 44 -0.49 -10.84 -17.98
CA GLU A 44 -1.04 -9.78 -17.13
C GLU A 44 -0.79 -8.38 -17.69
N LEU A 45 0.30 -8.22 -18.45
CA LEU A 45 0.67 -6.99 -19.15
C LEU A 45 -0.05 -6.84 -20.51
N SER A 46 -0.78 -7.87 -20.96
CA SER A 46 -1.52 -7.78 -22.21
C SER A 46 -2.63 -6.73 -22.13
N ASP A 47 -2.86 -6.02 -23.24
CA ASP A 47 -3.90 -5.00 -23.34
C ASP A 47 -5.28 -5.52 -22.92
N GLU A 48 -5.60 -6.76 -23.32
CA GLU A 48 -6.86 -7.42 -22.99
C GLU A 48 -7.01 -7.66 -21.49
N ALA A 49 -5.95 -8.11 -20.82
CA ALA A 49 -5.97 -8.33 -19.37
C ALA A 49 -6.12 -6.99 -18.62
N ILE A 50 -5.38 -5.97 -19.03
CA ILE A 50 -5.44 -4.62 -18.44
C ILE A 50 -6.84 -4.02 -18.63
N ASP A 51 -7.39 -4.08 -19.85
CA ASP A 51 -8.74 -3.61 -20.13
C ASP A 51 -9.80 -4.35 -19.31
N SER A 52 -9.67 -5.67 -19.18
CA SER A 52 -10.59 -6.48 -18.37
C SER A 52 -10.56 -6.07 -16.90
N LEU A 53 -9.36 -5.80 -16.36
CA LEU A 53 -9.17 -5.42 -14.97
C LEU A 53 -9.73 -4.01 -14.71
N LEU A 54 -9.40 -3.04 -15.56
CA LEU A 54 -9.93 -1.67 -15.47
C LEU A 54 -11.45 -1.65 -15.60
N LYS A 55 -12.01 -2.47 -16.49
CA LYS A 55 -13.47 -2.60 -16.63
C LYS A 55 -14.12 -3.19 -15.37
N LYS A 56 -13.50 -4.21 -14.76
CA LYS A 56 -14.00 -4.85 -13.53
C LYS A 56 -14.03 -3.87 -12.35
N TYR A 57 -13.05 -2.99 -12.25
CA TYR A 57 -12.91 -2.04 -11.14
C TYR A 57 -13.26 -0.59 -11.51
N LYS A 58 -14.05 -0.36 -12.56
CA LYS A 58 -14.43 1.00 -12.97
C LYS A 58 -15.14 1.74 -11.83
N GLY A 59 -14.61 2.90 -11.44
CA GLY A 59 -15.06 3.69 -10.29
C GLY A 59 -14.60 3.16 -8.93
N GLN A 60 -13.82 2.08 -8.90
CA GLN A 60 -13.23 1.44 -7.71
C GLN A 60 -11.73 1.17 -7.90
N GLU A 61 -11.06 2.02 -8.68
CA GLU A 61 -9.64 1.95 -8.99
C GLU A 61 -8.74 1.89 -7.73
N PRO A 62 -9.01 2.64 -6.64
CA PRO A 62 -8.24 2.50 -5.40
C PRO A 62 -8.30 1.09 -4.80
N THR A 63 -9.47 0.43 -4.89
CA THR A 63 -9.66 -0.95 -4.42
C THR A 63 -8.86 -1.93 -5.28
N MET A 64 -8.78 -1.69 -6.59
CA MET A 64 -7.95 -2.48 -7.51
C MET A 64 -6.48 -2.44 -7.08
N PHE A 65 -5.91 -1.25 -6.88
CA PHE A 65 -4.51 -1.11 -6.44
C PHE A 65 -4.25 -1.75 -5.07
N LEU A 66 -5.20 -1.65 -4.12
CA LEU A 66 -5.09 -2.33 -2.84
C LEU A 66 -5.03 -3.86 -3.00
N ARG A 67 -5.84 -4.43 -3.89
CA ARG A 67 -5.82 -5.88 -4.20
C ARG A 67 -4.53 -6.29 -4.91
N LEU A 68 -4.03 -5.46 -5.83
CA LEU A 68 -2.74 -5.68 -6.48
C LEU A 68 -1.58 -5.70 -5.48
N LEU A 69 -1.57 -4.82 -4.46
CA LEU A 69 -0.55 -4.85 -3.41
C LEU A 69 -0.54 -6.16 -2.60
N LYS A 70 -1.68 -6.86 -2.48
CA LYS A 70 -1.69 -8.20 -1.87
C LYS A 70 -0.99 -9.24 -2.74
N LYS A 71 -1.12 -9.12 -4.06
CA LYS A 71 -0.47 -9.98 -5.05
C LYS A 71 1.02 -9.68 -5.20
N TYR A 72 1.40 -8.40 -5.15
CA TYR A 72 2.78 -7.92 -5.23
C TYR A 72 3.19 -7.28 -3.89
N PRO A 73 3.39 -8.06 -2.81
CA PRO A 73 3.65 -7.51 -1.47
C PRO A 73 4.98 -6.75 -1.38
N LYS A 74 5.92 -7.01 -2.30
CA LYS A 74 7.21 -6.30 -2.38
C LYS A 74 7.09 -4.93 -3.04
N ALA A 75 5.96 -4.61 -3.66
CA ALA A 75 5.70 -3.31 -4.28
C ALA A 75 5.61 -2.19 -3.23
N LEU A 76 5.15 -2.52 -2.02
CA LEU A 76 5.05 -1.57 -0.92
C LEU A 76 6.44 -1.35 -0.29
N LYS A 77 7.11 -0.28 -0.73
CA LYS A 77 8.39 0.17 -0.18
C LYS A 77 8.12 1.13 0.98
N VAL A 78 8.40 0.69 2.20
CA VAL A 78 8.36 1.56 3.39
C VAL A 78 9.74 2.21 3.52
N ASP A 79 9.77 3.55 3.54
CA ASP A 79 11.00 4.28 3.85
C ASP A 79 11.23 4.24 5.37
N PRO A 80 12.28 3.53 5.86
CA PRO A 80 12.53 3.42 7.30
C PRO A 80 12.96 4.74 7.95
N GLN A 81 13.35 5.75 7.16
CA GLN A 81 13.73 7.07 7.66
C GLN A 81 12.55 8.04 7.76
N LYS A 82 11.48 7.83 7.00
CA LYS A 82 10.26 8.64 7.12
C LYS A 82 9.43 8.14 8.31
N SER A 83 9.23 9.00 9.32
CA SER A 83 8.21 8.80 10.35
C SER A 83 7.01 9.69 10.09
N ASN A 84 5.83 9.24 10.52
CA ASN A 84 4.63 10.07 10.55
C ASN A 84 4.28 10.47 11.99
N PHE A 85 3.35 11.40 12.14
CA PHE A 85 2.89 11.91 13.43
C PHE A 85 2.46 10.80 14.41
N MET A 86 1.84 9.72 13.93
CA MET A 86 1.44 8.60 14.78
C MET A 86 2.64 7.77 15.24
N ASP A 87 3.63 7.53 14.37
CA ASP A 87 4.89 6.88 14.75
C ASP A 87 5.63 7.70 15.82
N ASP A 88 5.61 9.03 15.72
CA ASP A 88 6.26 9.92 16.68
C ASP A 88 5.52 9.94 18.02
N ILE A 89 4.18 9.90 18.02
CA ILE A 89 3.37 9.70 19.24
C ILE A 89 3.70 8.36 19.89
N LEU A 90 3.74 7.27 19.12
CA LEU A 90 4.02 5.95 19.68
C LEU A 90 5.43 5.87 20.27
N LYS A 91 6.43 6.41 19.57
CA LYS A 91 7.82 6.49 20.05
C LYS A 91 7.95 7.34 21.31
N SER A 92 7.24 8.45 21.40
CA SER A 92 7.26 9.32 22.60
C SER A 92 6.55 8.66 23.79
N ALA A 93 5.44 7.96 23.56
CA ALA A 93 4.77 7.16 24.61
C ALA A 93 5.66 6.01 25.12
N ASP A 94 6.36 5.30 24.24
CA ASP A 94 7.34 4.27 24.62
C ASP A 94 8.52 4.87 25.41
N ALA A 95 8.94 6.10 25.07
CA ALA A 95 10.01 6.82 25.78
C ALA A 95 9.58 7.29 27.17
N GLU A 96 8.33 7.75 27.34
CA GLU A 96 7.77 8.18 28.62
C GLU A 96 7.46 7.02 29.57
N LEU A 97 7.17 5.82 29.05
CA LEU A 97 6.90 4.64 29.87
C LEU A 97 8.15 3.96 30.47
N GLY A 98 9.36 4.34 30.04
CA GLY A 98 10.64 3.95 30.66
C GLY A 98 10.99 2.45 30.65
N PRO A 99 12.29 2.08 30.63
CA PRO A 99 12.71 0.69 30.52
C PRO A 99 12.59 -0.02 31.87
N ASN A 100 11.56 -0.84 32.05
CA ASN A 100 11.59 -1.84 33.12
C ASN A 100 12.67 -2.87 32.76
N LYS A 101 13.77 -2.88 33.53
CA LYS A 101 14.94 -3.75 33.35
C LYS A 101 14.55 -5.24 33.40
N GLY A 102 14.21 -5.81 32.26
CA GLY A 102 14.12 -7.26 32.04
C GLY A 102 15.24 -7.71 31.09
N LYS A 103 16.17 -8.51 31.61
CA LYS A 103 17.41 -8.96 30.94
C LYS A 103 17.19 -9.52 29.52
N LYS A 104 18.20 -9.25 28.67
CA LYS A 104 18.44 -9.81 27.34
C LYS A 104 18.06 -11.30 27.23
N SER A 105 17.32 -11.66 26.18
CA SER A 105 17.65 -12.85 25.40
C SER A 105 17.55 -12.50 23.92
N LYS A 106 18.68 -12.61 23.22
CA LYS A 106 18.68 -12.82 21.77
C LYS A 106 17.82 -14.06 21.53
N LYS A 107 16.61 -13.91 21.01
CA LYS A 107 15.90 -15.00 20.36
C LYS A 107 15.68 -14.57 18.92
N ASN A 108 16.37 -15.24 18.01
CA ASN A 108 16.01 -15.31 16.60
C ASN A 108 14.50 -15.50 16.50
N ARG A 109 13.76 -14.44 16.23
CA ARG A 109 12.37 -14.56 15.81
C ARG A 109 12.40 -14.71 14.31
N LYS A 110 12.32 -15.97 13.86
CA LYS A 110 11.79 -16.28 12.53
C LYS A 110 10.51 -15.46 12.31
N PRO A 111 10.27 -14.90 11.12
CA PRO A 111 9.01 -14.23 10.84
C PRO A 111 7.88 -15.26 10.99
N VAL A 112 7.10 -15.13 12.07
CA VAL A 112 5.84 -15.84 12.20
C VAL A 112 4.86 -15.03 11.37
N GLN A 113 4.56 -15.53 10.17
CA GLN A 113 3.32 -15.23 9.47
C GLN A 113 2.19 -15.46 10.48
N LYS A 114 1.50 -14.39 10.87
CA LYS A 114 0.19 -14.51 11.46
C LYS A 114 -0.78 -14.18 10.35
N ASP A 115 -1.25 -15.25 9.71
CA ASP A 115 -2.46 -15.23 8.90
C ASP A 115 -3.59 -14.69 9.79
N VAL A 116 -3.96 -13.44 9.56
CA VAL A 116 -5.26 -12.95 9.97
C VAL A 116 -6.22 -13.50 8.93
N PRO A 117 -7.30 -14.21 9.31
CA PRO A 117 -8.27 -14.70 8.34
C PRO A 117 -8.94 -13.47 7.73
N VAL A 118 -8.47 -13.07 6.55
CA VAL A 118 -9.17 -12.12 5.71
C VAL A 118 -10.23 -12.95 5.00
N ASP A 119 -11.46 -12.78 5.47
CA ASP A 119 -12.71 -13.34 4.95
C ASP A 119 -12.63 -13.63 3.44
N GLU A 120 -12.58 -14.92 3.10
CA GLU A 120 -12.30 -15.49 1.77
C GLU A 120 -13.56 -15.53 0.89
N HIS A 121 -14.27 -14.43 0.75
CA HIS A 121 -15.35 -14.36 -0.23
C HIS A 121 -15.19 -13.16 -1.15
N GLU A 122 -14.42 -13.35 -2.22
CA GLU A 122 -14.91 -13.20 -3.59
C GLU A 122 -13.80 -13.61 -4.57
N GLU A 123 -14.06 -14.73 -5.26
CA GLU A 123 -13.27 -15.22 -6.38
C GLU A 123 -13.12 -14.10 -7.43
N LEU A 124 -11.88 -13.94 -7.92
CA LEU A 124 -11.57 -13.03 -9.03
C LEU A 124 -12.04 -13.64 -10.35
#